data_AF-A0A445ERM1-F1
#
_entry.id   AF-A0A445ERM1-F1
#
_cell.length_a   1.000
_cell.length_b   1.000
_cell.length_c   1.000
_cell.angle_alpha   90.00
_cell.angle_beta   90.00
_cell.angle_gamma   90.00
#
_symmetry.space_group_name_H-M   'P 1'
#
loop_
_entity.id
_entity.type
_entity.pdbx_description
1 polymer ?
#
loop_
_entity_poly.entity_id
_entity_poly.type
_entity_poly.pdbx_seq_one_letter_code
_entity_poly.pdbx_strand_id
1 'polypeptide(L)'
;MAAGWNAQLIVETWSQGGLIPTSIGLAIASRHTGGRHVCIVPDETSGLEYGERMSEAGVRRPETLVGEVEEVMEGLEGIDFLVVDSRRGDFARVLRLAKLSAQGAVMVRKNANASSSSSKPTFKWRGVVDEGGSRRRVVRSVFLPVGKGLDIAHVSGVGGGRGGADGKRWIKHVDRRSGDVHVIRR
;
A
#
# COMPACT_ATOMS: atom_id res chain seq x y z
N MET A 1 6.56 -5.08 -13.15
CA MET A 1 5.54 -4.03 -12.86
C MET A 1 4.69 -4.46 -11.68
N ALA A 2 4.30 -3.53 -10.81
CA ALA A 2 3.42 -3.79 -9.66
C ALA A 2 2.04 -3.15 -9.90
N ALA A 3 0.98 -3.96 -9.98
CA ALA A 3 -0.37 -3.52 -10.35
C ALA A 3 -0.45 -2.67 -11.64
N GLY A 4 0.41 -2.94 -12.62
CA GLY A 4 0.52 -2.16 -13.87
C GLY A 4 1.26 -0.83 -13.72
N TRP A 5 1.83 -0.53 -12.55
CA TRP A 5 2.70 0.63 -12.31
C TRP A 5 4.18 0.28 -12.56
N ASN A 6 4.90 1.17 -13.24
CA ASN A 6 6.34 1.06 -13.47
C ASN A 6 7.14 1.55 -12.24
N ALA A 7 6.94 0.90 -11.10
CA ALA A 7 7.54 1.30 -9.82
C ALA A 7 9.07 1.16 -9.82
N GLN A 8 9.76 2.24 -9.45
CA GLN A 8 11.21 2.26 -9.21
C GLN A 8 11.51 1.98 -7.73
N LEU A 9 10.68 2.46 -6.81
CA LEU A 9 10.74 2.10 -5.39
C LEU A 9 9.44 1.43 -4.93
N ILE A 10 9.55 0.15 -4.58
CA ILE A 10 8.50 -0.67 -3.96
C ILE A 10 8.82 -0.83 -2.47
N VAL A 11 7.90 -0.44 -1.61
CA VAL A 11 8.00 -0.61 -0.16
C VAL A 11 6.85 -1.50 0.32
N GLU A 12 7.14 -2.47 1.17
CA GLU A 12 6.13 -3.22 1.89
C GLU A 12 6.35 -3.22 3.39
N THR A 13 5.30 -3.43 4.16
CA THR A 13 5.40 -3.79 5.57
C THR A 13 5.11 -5.27 5.79
N TRP A 14 5.93 -5.88 6.64
CA TRP A 14 5.78 -7.26 7.05
C TRP A 14 5.94 -7.37 8.57
N SER A 15 5.42 -8.44 9.16
CA SER A 15 5.54 -8.76 10.59
C SER A 15 5.49 -10.27 10.76
N GLN A 16 5.98 -10.76 11.90
CA GLN A 16 6.00 -12.17 12.24
C GLN A 16 4.67 -12.90 11.93
N GLY A 17 4.75 -14.11 11.37
CA GLY A 17 3.58 -14.87 10.90
C GLY A 17 2.90 -14.28 9.66
N GLY A 18 3.58 -13.38 8.95
CA GLY A 18 3.12 -12.81 7.69
C GLY A 18 3.18 -13.79 6.52
N LEU A 19 2.19 -13.73 5.63
CA LEU A 19 2.23 -14.51 4.40
C LEU A 19 3.27 -13.92 3.44
N ILE A 20 4.13 -14.78 2.89
CA ILE A 20 5.22 -14.42 1.98
C ILE A 20 4.86 -14.26 0.48
N PRO A 21 3.76 -14.82 -0.07
CA PRO A 21 3.48 -14.71 -1.51
C PRO A 21 3.39 -13.28 -2.05
N THR A 22 2.92 -12.32 -1.25
CA THR A 22 2.92 -10.90 -1.64
C THR A 22 4.35 -10.40 -1.85
N SER A 23 5.23 -10.66 -0.89
CA SER A 23 6.64 -10.27 -0.90
C SER A 23 7.39 -10.87 -2.08
N ILE A 24 7.12 -12.14 -2.40
CA ILE A 24 7.64 -12.82 -3.59
C ILE A 24 7.18 -12.08 -4.86
N GLY A 25 5.88 -11.81 -4.97
CA GLY A 25 5.32 -11.09 -6.11
C GLY A 25 5.92 -9.70 -6.29
N LEU A 26 6.16 -8.97 -5.20
CA LEU A 26 6.80 -7.65 -5.22
C LEU A 26 8.28 -7.72 -5.61
N ALA A 27 9.02 -8.70 -5.10
CA ALA A 27 10.42 -8.93 -5.48
C ALA A 27 10.57 -9.29 -6.97
N ILE A 28 9.64 -10.07 -7.52
CA ILE A 28 9.59 -10.34 -8.97
C ILE A 28 9.22 -9.05 -9.72
N ALA A 29 8.21 -8.31 -9.25
CA ALA A 29 7.73 -7.10 -9.88
C ALA A 29 8.81 -6.00 -9.99
N SER A 30 9.65 -5.84 -8.95
CA SER A 30 10.77 -4.89 -8.94
C SER A 30 11.87 -5.30 -9.91
N ARG A 31 12.19 -6.59 -9.99
CA ARG A 31 13.17 -7.10 -10.98
C ARG A 31 12.75 -6.79 -12.41
N HIS A 32 11.46 -6.93 -12.73
CA HIS A 32 10.94 -6.61 -14.06
C HIS A 32 11.02 -5.11 -14.40
N THR A 33 11.03 -4.22 -13.41
CA THR A 33 11.14 -2.76 -13.64
C THR A 33 12.56 -2.24 -13.42
N GLY A 34 13.52 -3.10 -13.04
CA GLY A 34 14.84 -2.69 -12.57
C GLY A 34 14.82 -1.90 -11.25
N GLY A 35 13.69 -1.92 -10.54
CA GLY A 35 13.47 -1.14 -9.32
C GLY A 35 14.01 -1.80 -8.05
N ARG A 36 13.93 -1.05 -6.95
CA ARG A 36 14.26 -1.49 -5.59
C ARG A 36 13.02 -2.01 -4.87
N HIS A 37 13.19 -3.08 -4.10
CA HIS A 37 12.19 -3.60 -3.17
C HIS A 37 12.74 -3.51 -1.74
N VAL A 38 11.99 -2.83 -0.89
CA VAL A 38 12.31 -2.63 0.54
C VAL A 38 11.18 -3.20 1.39
N CYS A 39 11.53 -3.98 2.41
CA CYS A 39 10.58 -4.52 3.39
C CYS A 39 10.85 -3.91 4.77
N ILE A 40 9.84 -3.29 5.37
CA ILE A 40 9.91 -2.72 6.73
C ILE A 40 9.33 -3.73 7.71
N VAL A 41 10.10 -4.09 8.73
CA VAL A 41 9.70 -5.01 9.80
C VAL A 41 9.84 -4.34 11.16
N PRO A 42 8.99 -4.67 12.14
CA PRO A 42 8.98 -3.99 13.44
C PRO A 42 10.18 -4.34 14.33
N ASP A 43 10.74 -5.54 14.19
CA ASP A 43 11.78 -6.09 15.07
C ASP A 43 12.66 -7.12 14.33
N GLU A 44 13.79 -7.45 14.95
CA GLU A 44 14.78 -8.39 14.40
C GLU A 44 14.21 -9.80 14.20
N THR A 45 13.35 -10.25 15.09
CA THR A 45 12.69 -11.57 14.98
C THR A 45 11.84 -11.65 13.71
N SER A 46 11.08 -10.59 13.43
CA SER A 46 10.34 -10.43 12.18
C SER A 46 11.27 -10.36 10.97
N GLY A 47 12.42 -9.69 11.09
CA GLY A 47 13.42 -9.62 10.03
C GLY A 47 14.04 -10.98 9.66
N LEU A 48 14.38 -11.78 10.68
CA LEU A 48 14.92 -13.12 10.52
C LEU A 48 13.90 -14.06 9.87
N GLU A 49 12.67 -14.13 10.41
CA GLU A 49 11.63 -15.00 9.86
C GLU A 49 11.27 -14.61 8.42
N TYR A 50 11.21 -13.31 8.11
CA TYR A 50 11.00 -12.83 6.75
C TYR A 50 12.12 -13.28 5.81
N GLY A 51 13.37 -13.11 6.24
CA GLY A 51 14.56 -13.48 5.48
C GLY A 51 14.62 -14.99 5.19
N GLU A 52 14.30 -15.82 6.19
CA GLU A 52 14.20 -17.27 6.06
C GLU A 52 13.14 -17.64 5.01
N ARG A 53 11.91 -17.11 5.14
CA ARG A 53 10.83 -17.42 4.19
C ARG A 53 11.10 -16.97 2.77
N MET A 54 11.76 -15.82 2.58
CA MET A 54 12.19 -15.38 1.25
C MET A 54 13.25 -16.32 0.67
N SER A 55 14.17 -16.81 1.51
CA SER A 55 15.22 -17.75 1.10
C SER A 55 14.64 -19.12 0.73
N GLU A 56 13.73 -19.65 1.54
CA GLU A 56 13.01 -20.91 1.25
C GLU A 56 12.24 -20.83 -0.07
N ALA A 57 11.70 -19.65 -0.41
CA ALA A 57 11.02 -19.41 -1.66
C ALA A 57 11.95 -19.28 -2.88
N GLY A 58 13.28 -19.32 -2.70
CA GLY A 58 14.27 -19.19 -3.78
C GLY A 58 14.30 -17.80 -4.42
N VAL A 59 13.82 -16.77 -3.71
CA VAL A 59 13.73 -15.40 -4.23
C VAL A 59 14.79 -14.54 -3.55
N ARG A 60 15.44 -13.66 -4.32
CA ARG A 60 16.40 -12.70 -3.76
C ARG A 60 15.73 -11.90 -2.64
N ARG A 61 16.34 -11.94 -1.46
CA ARG A 61 15.90 -11.14 -0.30
C ARG A 61 15.94 -9.65 -0.66
N PRO A 62 14.83 -8.92 -0.43
CA PRO A 62 14.84 -7.47 -0.56
C PRO A 62 15.64 -6.83 0.57
N GLU A 63 15.85 -5.53 0.45
CA GLU A 63 16.42 -4.73 1.53
C GLU A 63 15.44 -4.72 2.70
N THR A 64 15.85 -5.26 3.85
CA THR A 64 15.01 -5.30 5.05
C THR A 64 15.44 -4.18 6.00
N LEU A 65 14.50 -3.32 6.37
CA LEU A 65 14.72 -2.27 7.36
C LEU A 65 13.96 -2.64 8.63
N VAL A 66 14.70 -2.76 9.73
CA VAL A 66 14.18 -3.10 11.05
C VAL A 66 14.09 -1.82 11.88
N GLY A 67 12.95 -1.57 12.51
CA GLY A 67 12.81 -0.51 13.50
C GLY A 67 11.47 0.21 13.48
N GLU A 68 11.43 1.33 14.20
CA GLU A 68 10.24 2.16 14.29
C GLU A 68 9.91 2.82 12.95
N VAL A 69 8.62 2.91 12.67
CA VAL A 69 8.11 3.40 11.37
C VAL A 69 8.61 4.81 11.06
N GLU A 70 8.65 5.69 12.06
CA GLU A 70 9.10 7.07 11.92
C GLU A 70 10.53 7.17 11.38
N GLU A 71 11.46 6.47 12.01
CA GLU A 71 12.89 6.49 11.67
C GLU A 71 13.12 5.85 10.30
N VAL A 72 12.50 4.69 10.06
CA VAL A 72 12.67 3.95 8.81
C VAL A 72 12.06 4.71 7.63
N MET A 73 10.89 5.33 7.81
CA MET A 73 10.21 6.07 6.74
C MET A 73 10.89 7.41 6.44
N GLU A 74 11.61 8.01 7.40
CA GLU A 74 12.35 9.25 7.16
C GLU A 74 13.41 9.09 6.07
N GLY A 75 14.10 7.94 6.04
CA GLY A 75 15.11 7.60 5.03
C GLY A 75 14.58 7.16 3.66
N LEU A 76 13.27 6.97 3.51
CA LEU A 76 12.66 6.51 2.27
C LEU A 76 11.98 7.65 1.52
N GLU A 77 12.49 7.96 0.32
CA GLU A 77 11.93 8.99 -0.54
C GLU A 77 11.60 8.45 -1.93
N GLY A 78 10.57 9.03 -2.56
CA GLY A 78 10.20 8.67 -3.92
C GLY A 78 9.45 7.34 -4.02
N ILE A 79 8.65 6.98 -3.01
CA ILE A 79 7.91 5.71 -3.00
C ILE A 79 6.87 5.72 -4.12
N ASP A 80 6.97 4.76 -5.06
CA ASP A 80 6.05 4.59 -6.19
C ASP A 80 4.95 3.57 -5.88
N PHE A 81 5.26 2.55 -5.08
CA PHE A 81 4.35 1.48 -4.73
C PHE A 81 4.51 1.09 -3.26
N LEU A 82 3.46 1.22 -2.46
CA LEU A 82 3.49 0.94 -1.03
C LEU A 82 2.44 -0.12 -0.67
N VAL A 83 2.84 -1.19 0.01
CA VAL A 83 1.94 -2.21 0.55
C VAL A 83 2.01 -2.22 2.06
N VAL A 84 0.90 -1.92 2.74
CA VAL A 84 0.78 -2.02 4.20
C VAL A 84 -0.15 -3.16 4.61
N ASP A 85 0.22 -3.87 5.66
CA ASP A 85 -0.65 -4.86 6.30
C ASP A 85 -1.52 -4.23 7.39
N SER A 86 -2.85 -4.31 7.25
CA SER A 86 -3.79 -3.80 8.27
C SER A 86 -3.76 -4.56 9.59
N ARG A 87 -3.11 -5.74 9.65
CA ARG A 87 -2.90 -6.47 10.90
C ARG A 87 -1.95 -5.72 11.84
N ARG A 88 -1.09 -4.85 11.29
CA ARG A 88 -0.24 -3.98 12.10
C ARG A 88 -1.06 -2.78 12.58
N GLY A 89 -0.91 -2.40 13.84
CA GLY A 89 -1.61 -1.25 14.43
C GLY A 89 -1.16 0.10 13.86
N ASP A 90 0.04 0.15 13.29
CA ASP A 90 0.71 1.34 12.76
C ASP A 90 0.43 1.62 11.27
N PHE A 91 -0.40 0.80 10.59
CA PHE A 91 -0.56 0.89 9.13
C PHE A 91 -0.96 2.29 8.64
N ALA A 92 -1.83 3.00 9.37
CA ALA A 92 -2.26 4.35 9.01
C ALA A 92 -1.11 5.36 9.15
N ARG A 93 -0.22 5.15 10.14
CA ARG A 93 0.96 5.96 10.37
C ARG A 93 1.98 5.78 9.24
N VAL A 94 2.23 4.54 8.81
CA VAL A 94 3.06 4.22 7.64
C VAL A 94 2.54 4.94 6.39
N LEU A 95 1.23 4.87 6.13
CA LEU A 95 0.64 5.54 4.96
C LEU A 95 0.81 7.06 4.99
N ARG A 96 0.73 7.70 6.16
CA ARG A 96 0.89 9.15 6.32
C ARG A 96 2.34 9.62 6.16
N LEU A 97 3.29 8.84 6.69
CA LEU A 97 4.71 9.18 6.65
C LEU A 97 5.35 8.91 5.28
N ALA A 98 4.64 8.24 4.37
CA ALA A 98 5.16 7.88 3.07
C ALA A 98 5.47 9.11 2.19
N LYS A 99 6.77 9.34 1.93
CA LYS A 99 7.25 10.33 0.97
C LYS A 99 7.10 9.80 -0.45
N LEU A 100 5.90 9.98 -1.01
CA LEU A 100 5.54 9.48 -2.33
C LEU A 100 6.31 10.18 -3.47
N SER A 101 6.57 9.40 -4.52
CA SER A 101 7.14 9.85 -5.80
C SER A 101 6.44 11.08 -6.38
N ALA A 102 7.21 11.93 -7.08
CA ALA A 102 6.70 13.17 -7.67
C ALA A 102 5.68 12.88 -8.79
N GLN A 103 5.78 11.71 -9.41
CA GLN A 103 4.92 11.18 -10.47
C GLN A 103 3.60 10.63 -9.94
N GLY A 104 3.47 10.46 -8.63
CA GLY A 104 2.35 9.78 -7.98
C GLY A 104 2.73 8.37 -7.56
N ALA A 105 1.81 7.70 -6.89
CA ALA A 105 2.08 6.38 -6.32
C ALA A 105 0.82 5.53 -6.19
N VAL A 106 1.01 4.22 -6.06
CA VAL A 106 -0.04 3.28 -5.70
C VAL A 106 0.18 2.82 -4.26
N MET A 107 -0.82 3.04 -3.42
CA MET A 107 -0.85 2.57 -2.04
C MET A 107 -1.84 1.42 -1.92
N VAL A 108 -1.44 0.36 -1.25
CA VAL A 108 -2.19 -0.88 -1.09
C VAL A 108 -2.28 -1.22 0.38
N ARG A 109 -3.48 -1.51 0.84
CA ARG A 109 -3.75 -1.99 2.19
C ARG A 109 -4.27 -3.41 2.09
N LYS A 110 -3.42 -4.39 2.44
CA LYS A 110 -3.82 -5.81 2.53
C LYS A 110 -4.46 -6.11 3.90
N ASN A 111 -5.21 -7.20 3.95
CA ASN A 111 -6.00 -7.61 5.12
C ASN A 111 -6.99 -6.54 5.57
N ALA A 112 -7.62 -5.87 4.62
CA ALA A 112 -8.50 -4.73 4.82
C ALA A 112 -9.65 -4.99 5.83
N ASN A 113 -10.09 -6.24 5.96
CA ASN A 113 -11.15 -6.67 6.86
C ASN A 113 -10.66 -7.19 8.22
N ALA A 114 -9.35 -7.27 8.47
CA ALA A 114 -8.81 -7.89 9.69
C ALA A 114 -9.10 -7.10 10.99
N SER A 115 -9.56 -5.84 10.90
CA SER A 115 -9.86 -5.00 12.07
C SER A 115 -11.30 -4.49 12.11
N SER A 116 -12.24 -5.12 11.39
CA SER A 116 -13.65 -4.70 11.40
C SER A 116 -14.38 -5.12 12.69
N SER A 117 -13.92 -4.63 13.84
CA SER A 117 -14.80 -4.47 14.99
C SER A 117 -15.80 -3.36 14.68
N SER A 118 -17.06 -3.55 15.03
CA SER A 118 -18.19 -2.63 14.75
C SER A 118 -18.01 -1.21 15.31
N SER A 119 -17.00 -0.99 16.17
CA SER A 119 -16.72 0.29 16.83
C SER A 119 -15.62 1.14 16.19
N LYS A 120 -14.87 0.63 15.20
CA LYS A 120 -13.77 1.41 14.58
C LYS A 120 -14.26 2.21 13.36
N PRO A 121 -13.88 3.50 13.23
CA PRO A 121 -14.22 4.29 12.07
C PRO A 121 -13.67 3.63 10.80
N THR A 122 -14.47 3.62 9.74
CA THR A 122 -14.08 3.04 8.47
C THR A 122 -12.87 3.80 7.90
N PHE A 123 -11.79 3.08 7.59
CA PHE A 123 -10.60 3.67 6.97
C PHE A 123 -10.95 4.38 5.65
N LYS A 124 -10.43 5.61 5.49
CA LYS A 124 -10.61 6.44 4.29
C LYS A 124 -9.25 6.92 3.80
N TRP A 125 -8.92 6.59 2.54
CA TRP A 125 -7.69 7.03 1.88
C TRP A 125 -7.45 8.54 1.95
N ARG A 126 -8.53 9.32 1.83
CA ARG A 126 -8.46 10.78 1.94
C ARG A 126 -7.80 11.24 3.25
N GLY A 127 -8.13 10.58 4.36
CA GLY A 127 -7.63 10.96 5.68
C GLY A 127 -6.14 10.69 5.90
N VAL A 128 -5.48 9.92 5.04
CA VAL A 128 -4.02 9.67 5.13
C VAL A 128 -3.23 10.31 3.99
N VAL A 129 -3.91 10.78 2.93
CA VAL A 129 -3.27 11.42 1.75
C VAL A 129 -3.39 12.95 1.80
N ASP A 130 -4.52 13.47 2.28
CA ASP A 130 -4.79 14.91 2.32
C ASP A 130 -4.26 15.56 3.63
N GLU A 131 -3.71 14.77 4.56
CA GLU A 131 -3.17 15.24 5.83
C GLU A 131 -1.77 15.88 5.62
N GLY A 132 -1.53 17.08 6.18
CA GLY A 132 -0.23 17.77 6.10
C GLY A 132 -0.05 18.77 4.95
N GLY A 133 -1.12 19.25 4.31
CA GLY A 133 -1.04 20.33 3.30
C GLY A 133 -0.44 19.90 1.96
N SER A 134 -0.25 18.60 1.74
CA SER A 134 0.24 18.07 0.47
C SER A 134 -0.78 18.37 -0.64
N ARG A 135 -0.33 18.88 -1.79
CA ARG A 135 -1.19 19.10 -2.98
C ARG A 135 -1.54 17.78 -3.70
N ARG A 136 -1.39 16.64 -3.04
CA ARG A 136 -1.69 15.31 -3.56
C ARG A 136 -3.14 14.95 -3.22
N ARG A 137 -3.74 14.11 -4.04
CA ARG A 137 -5.12 13.62 -3.85
C ARG A 137 -5.23 12.18 -4.27
N VAL A 138 -6.21 11.49 -3.70
CA VAL A 138 -6.65 10.20 -4.23
C VAL A 138 -7.32 10.42 -5.60
N VAL A 139 -6.72 9.88 -6.64
CA VAL A 139 -7.24 9.93 -8.03
C VAL A 139 -8.35 8.91 -8.21
N ARG A 140 -8.08 7.68 -7.76
CA ARG A 140 -9.01 6.55 -7.78
C ARG A 140 -8.67 5.61 -6.65
N SER A 141 -9.68 4.95 -6.12
CA SER A 141 -9.51 3.86 -5.15
C SER A 141 -10.44 2.72 -5.50
N VAL A 142 -10.05 1.50 -5.14
CA VAL A 142 -10.87 0.30 -5.31
C VAL A 142 -10.68 -0.61 -4.11
N PHE A 143 -11.77 -1.24 -3.68
CA PHE A 143 -11.73 -2.38 -2.78
C PHE A 143 -11.91 -3.66 -3.61
N LEU A 144 -11.07 -4.65 -3.37
CA LEU A 144 -11.16 -5.96 -3.99
C LEU A 144 -11.38 -7.02 -2.88
N PRO A 145 -12.42 -7.87 -2.98
CA PRO A 145 -12.72 -8.91 -2.00
C PRO A 145 -11.80 -10.14 -2.19
N VAL A 146 -10.49 -9.92 -2.25
CA VAL A 146 -9.49 -10.98 -2.41
C VAL A 146 -8.83 -11.25 -1.06
N GLY A 147 -8.76 -12.51 -0.64
CA GLY A 147 -8.24 -12.90 0.68
C GLY A 147 -9.03 -12.24 1.80
N LYS A 148 -8.34 -11.61 2.76
CA LYS A 148 -8.98 -10.82 3.85
C LYS A 148 -9.28 -9.37 3.44
N GLY A 149 -9.48 -9.13 2.14
CA GLY A 149 -9.76 -7.83 1.55
C GLY A 149 -8.50 -7.04 1.21
N LEU A 150 -8.58 -6.31 0.10
CA LEU A 150 -7.50 -5.50 -0.46
C LEU A 150 -8.04 -4.13 -0.86
N ASP A 151 -7.67 -3.07 -0.15
CA ASP A 151 -7.95 -1.69 -0.59
C ASP A 151 -6.74 -1.18 -1.39
N ILE A 152 -6.98 -0.51 -2.51
CA ILE A 152 -5.95 0.09 -3.36
C ILE A 152 -6.32 1.54 -3.63
N ALA A 153 -5.35 2.45 -3.54
CA ALA A 153 -5.50 3.84 -3.94
C ALA A 153 -4.36 4.26 -4.86
N HIS A 154 -4.72 4.96 -5.92
CA HIS A 154 -3.80 5.70 -6.76
C HIS A 154 -3.80 7.16 -6.29
N VAL A 155 -2.63 7.64 -5.91
CA VAL A 155 -2.37 9.00 -5.44
C VAL A 155 -1.68 9.80 -6.54
N SER A 156 -2.14 11.02 -6.75
CA SER A 156 -1.60 11.91 -7.79
C SER A 156 -0.17 12.33 -7.50
N GLY A 157 0.59 12.61 -8.55
CA GLY A 157 1.85 13.34 -8.46
C GLY A 157 1.70 14.78 -7.94
N VAL A 158 2.83 15.43 -7.75
CA VAL A 158 2.91 16.83 -7.30
C VAL A 158 2.27 17.74 -8.36
N GLY A 159 1.39 18.65 -7.94
CA GLY A 159 0.74 19.60 -8.85
C GLY A 159 -0.42 19.05 -9.67
N GLY A 160 -0.79 17.76 -9.51
CA GLY A 160 -1.93 17.11 -10.20
C GLY A 160 -3.32 17.63 -9.84
N GLY A 161 -3.41 18.81 -9.22
CA GLY A 161 -4.63 19.45 -8.76
C GLY A 161 -5.23 20.42 -9.77
N ARG A 162 -5.53 19.98 -11.00
CA ARG A 162 -6.42 20.68 -11.95
C ARG A 162 -7.15 19.67 -12.84
N GLY A 163 -7.95 18.82 -12.23
CA GLY A 163 -8.87 17.91 -12.93
C GLY A 163 -10.22 18.00 -12.27
N GLY A 164 -10.98 19.03 -12.63
CA GLY A 164 -12.38 19.18 -12.26
C GLY A 164 -13.16 17.94 -12.71
N ALA A 165 -14.06 17.47 -11.85
CA ALA A 165 -15.03 16.47 -12.24
C ALA A 165 -16.41 17.10 -12.06
N ASP A 166 -16.63 18.17 -12.83
CA ASP A 166 -17.97 18.54 -13.26
C ASP A 166 -18.18 17.79 -14.59
N GLY A 167 -18.98 16.73 -14.55
CA GLY A 167 -19.14 15.81 -15.68
C GLY A 167 -19.49 14.40 -15.26
N LYS A 168 -20.66 13.95 -15.74
CA LYS A 168 -21.27 12.61 -15.63
C LYS A 168 -20.24 11.49 -15.51
N ARG A 169 -20.00 10.97 -14.30
CA ARG A 169 -19.02 9.89 -14.05
C ARG A 169 -19.72 8.64 -13.52
N TRP A 170 -19.26 7.48 -13.98
CA TRP A 170 -19.62 6.20 -13.38
C TRP A 170 -18.86 5.99 -12.07
N ILE A 171 -19.59 5.65 -11.02
CA ILE A 171 -19.08 5.33 -9.69
C ILE A 171 -19.30 3.83 -9.49
N LYS A 172 -18.20 3.07 -9.39
CA LYS A 172 -18.23 1.65 -9.03
C LYS A 172 -18.00 1.54 -7.53
N HIS A 173 -19.00 1.04 -6.81
CA HIS A 173 -18.90 0.67 -5.41
C HIS A 173 -18.87 -0.86 -5.29
N VAL A 174 -18.03 -1.39 -4.41
CA VAL A 174 -17.99 -2.81 -4.10
C VAL A 174 -18.33 -2.95 -2.62
N ASP A 175 -19.41 -3.66 -2.31
CA ASP A 175 -19.79 -3.93 -0.94
C ASP A 175 -18.73 -4.81 -0.28
N ARG A 176 -18.27 -4.39 0.91
CA ARG A 176 -17.11 -5.02 1.57
C ARG A 176 -17.43 -6.37 2.22
N ARG A 177 -18.70 -6.68 2.45
CA ARG A 177 -19.15 -7.91 3.12
C ARG A 177 -19.57 -8.98 2.11
N SER A 178 -20.41 -8.61 1.15
CA SER A 178 -20.96 -9.48 0.12
C SER A 178 -20.06 -9.59 -1.12
N GLY A 179 -19.29 -8.54 -1.43
CA GLY A 179 -18.53 -8.45 -2.68
C GLY A 179 -19.35 -7.93 -3.87
N ASP A 180 -20.63 -7.58 -3.67
CA ASP A 180 -21.51 -7.10 -4.73
C ASP A 180 -21.02 -5.78 -5.33
N VAL A 181 -21.21 -5.63 -6.65
CA VAL A 181 -20.77 -4.45 -7.39
C VAL A 181 -21.98 -3.58 -7.72
N HIS A 182 -22.00 -2.37 -7.19
CA HIS A 182 -22.98 -1.34 -7.51
C HIS A 182 -22.36 -0.30 -8.45
N VAL A 183 -23.05 0.04 -9.53
CA VAL A 183 -22.59 1.04 -10.49
C VAL A 183 -23.60 2.18 -10.56
N ILE A 184 -23.17 3.38 -10.20
CA ILE A 184 -24.02 4.57 -10.12
C ILE A 184 -23.52 5.59 -11.15
N ARG A 185 -24.43 6.13 -11.95
CA ARG A 185 -24.11 7.25 -12.86
C ARG A 185 -24.45 8.56 -12.16
N ARG A 186 -23.49 9.47 -12.10
CA ARG A 186 -23.68 10.84 -11.61
C ARG A 186 -24.21 11.76 -12.71
#